data_AF-A0A1F3ITR9-F1
#
_entry.id   AF-A0A1F3ITR9-F1
#
_cell.length_a   1.000
_cell.length_b   1.000
_cell.length_c   1.000
_cell.angle_alpha   90.00
_cell.angle_beta   90.00
_cell.angle_gamma   90.00
#
_symmetry.space_group_name_H-M   'P 1'
#
loop_
_entity.id
_entity.type
_entity.pdbx_description
1 polymer ?
#
loop_
_entity_poly.entity_id
_entity_poly.type
_entity_poly.pdbx_seq_one_letter_code
_entity_poly.pdbx_strand_id
1 'polypeptide(L)'
;MQSLIGLHLSMGYCMNAMYDYIGITKQLHKDNINLSNLEHIASSRNCEHYLIPGIKPMKLQYNKDNKLMRITGSVPYWVNGHNFSITMAEYNTGLDYMADLLKVKISDAIVDVMEFGAIVNTSLPANQIISAHSSAKGMKSVIYDNGRYFSDSACKVKMYNAKARIFQNLDKGTQHEIEAAGFDRKADWVKVEAHYLKPHMAINKGAGIILSDLFRPDFIRKTEENFLYQYSRLSFIKSVEIPMNKKHLKTDNLLMLALAEVSGNIGKSPKDLAYGILNQIPDEVLSPNDKKARRAQIRKLLKQISTDITSKYDLSPLLQDAMLYHRTA
;
A
#
# COMPACT_ATOMS: atom_id res chain seq x y z
N MET A 1 0.43 -40.90 16.15
CA MET A 1 1.29 -39.85 15.56
C MET A 1 0.51 -39.19 14.42
N GLN A 2 -0.62 -38.59 14.79
CA GLN A 2 -1.58 -37.85 13.97
C GLN A 2 -2.14 -36.77 14.91
N SER A 3 -2.03 -35.51 14.49
CA SER A 3 -2.79 -34.32 14.93
C SER A 3 -1.87 -33.11 15.00
N LEU A 4 -1.99 -32.25 13.99
CA LEU A 4 -1.87 -30.78 14.05
C LEU A 4 -2.11 -30.19 12.63
N ILE A 5 -3.11 -30.70 11.91
CA ILE A 5 -3.64 -30.12 10.65
C ILE A 5 -5.12 -29.79 10.87
N GLY A 6 -5.43 -29.06 11.95
CA GLY A 6 -6.82 -28.79 12.30
C GLY A 6 -6.93 -27.56 13.17
N LEU A 7 -7.03 -26.39 12.52
CA LEU A 7 -7.70 -25.17 12.97
C LEU A 7 -7.25 -23.98 12.09
N HIS A 8 -7.63 -23.95 10.80
CA HIS A 8 -7.56 -22.73 9.98
C HIS A 8 -8.68 -22.69 8.93
N LEU A 9 -9.89 -23.08 9.34
CA LEU A 9 -11.11 -22.94 8.55
C LEU A 9 -12.23 -22.41 9.44
N SER A 10 -12.35 -21.07 9.54
CA SER A 10 -13.61 -20.33 9.74
C SER A 10 -13.42 -18.85 10.10
N MET A 11 -12.70 -18.05 9.30
CA MET A 11 -13.00 -16.62 9.21
C MET A 11 -12.79 -16.16 7.77
N GLY A 12 -13.88 -15.72 7.13
CA GLY A 12 -13.90 -15.22 5.76
C GLY A 12 -13.20 -13.87 5.62
N TYR A 13 -11.87 -13.86 5.72
CA TYR A 13 -11.06 -12.70 5.37
C TYR A 13 -10.58 -12.90 3.92
N CYS A 14 -11.26 -12.29 2.96
CA CYS A 14 -10.66 -12.10 1.64
C CYS A 14 -9.55 -11.05 1.81
N MET A 15 -8.32 -11.53 1.97
CA MET A 15 -7.11 -10.72 1.96
C MET A 15 -6.35 -11.11 0.70
N ASN A 16 -6.30 -10.22 -0.28
CA ASN A 16 -5.66 -10.50 -1.56
C ASN A 16 -4.52 -9.52 -1.78
N ALA A 17 -3.31 -10.05 -1.95
CA ALA A 17 -2.12 -9.32 -2.37
C ALA A 17 -1.84 -9.64 -3.84
N MET A 18 -1.81 -8.63 -4.70
CA MET A 18 -1.70 -8.83 -6.15
C MET A 18 -1.04 -7.65 -6.86
N TYR A 19 -0.64 -7.89 -8.11
CA TYR A 19 -0.32 -6.81 -9.04
C TYR A 19 -1.61 -6.03 -9.37
N ASP A 20 -1.59 -4.72 -9.17
CA ASP A 20 -2.76 -3.86 -9.45
C ASP A 20 -2.59 -3.12 -10.77
N TYR A 21 -1.42 -2.53 -10.99
CA TYR A 21 -1.13 -1.71 -12.16
C TYR A 21 0.15 -2.19 -12.83
N ILE A 22 0.18 -2.13 -14.16
CA ILE A 22 1.40 -2.35 -14.94
C ILE A 22 1.58 -1.23 -15.96
N GLY A 23 2.84 -0.93 -16.24
CA GLY A 23 3.26 -0.24 -17.44
C GLY A 23 4.36 -1.05 -18.09
N ILE A 24 4.08 -1.55 -19.30
CA ILE A 24 4.97 -2.41 -20.05
C ILE A 24 5.31 -1.78 -21.40
N THR A 25 6.54 -1.99 -21.85
CA THR A 25 7.01 -1.55 -23.17
C THR A 25 7.54 -2.74 -23.96
N LYS A 26 7.10 -2.85 -25.22
CA LYS A 26 7.58 -3.86 -26.16
C LYS A 26 8.09 -3.20 -27.43
N GLN A 27 9.28 -3.63 -27.84
CA GLN A 27 9.79 -3.40 -29.18
C GLN A 27 9.16 -4.43 -30.12
N LEU A 28 8.43 -3.98 -31.15
CA LEU A 28 7.68 -4.88 -32.03
C LEU A 28 8.59 -5.54 -33.09
N HIS A 29 9.72 -4.94 -33.47
CA HIS A 29 10.59 -5.45 -34.54
C HIS A 29 9.81 -5.78 -35.83
N LYS A 30 9.57 -7.07 -36.10
CA LYS A 30 8.79 -7.58 -37.25
C LYS A 30 7.31 -7.81 -36.94
N ASP A 31 6.92 -7.77 -35.67
CA ASP A 31 5.54 -7.95 -35.22
C ASP A 31 4.68 -6.78 -35.70
N ASN A 32 3.48 -7.10 -36.19
CA ASN A 32 2.47 -6.11 -36.54
C ASN A 32 1.39 -6.09 -35.47
N ILE A 33 1.18 -4.92 -34.88
CA ILE A 33 0.12 -4.72 -33.90
C ILE A 33 -1.24 -4.57 -34.59
N ASN A 34 -2.24 -5.28 -34.07
CA ASN A 34 -3.62 -5.10 -34.47
C ASN A 34 -4.27 -3.95 -33.70
N LEU A 35 -4.63 -2.88 -34.41
CA LEU A 35 -5.25 -1.68 -33.85
C LEU A 35 -6.75 -1.57 -34.19
N SER A 36 -7.28 -2.48 -35.01
CA SER A 36 -8.64 -2.37 -35.59
C SER A 36 -9.77 -2.35 -34.55
N ASN A 37 -9.56 -3.02 -33.42
CA ASN A 37 -10.56 -3.15 -32.35
C ASN A 37 -10.29 -2.20 -31.17
N LEU A 38 -9.42 -1.20 -31.36
CA LEU A 38 -9.05 -0.25 -30.32
C LEU A 38 -9.70 1.11 -30.59
N GLU A 39 -10.10 1.79 -29.53
CA GLU A 39 -10.63 3.14 -29.63
C GLU A 39 -9.46 4.13 -29.75
N HIS A 40 -9.36 4.85 -30.86
CA HIS A 40 -8.37 5.91 -31.02
C HIS A 40 -8.79 7.14 -30.20
N ILE A 41 -7.88 7.66 -29.37
CA ILE A 41 -8.16 8.80 -28.48
C ILE A 41 -7.35 10.05 -28.77
N ALA A 42 -6.14 9.91 -29.32
CA ALA A 42 -5.29 11.04 -29.67
C ALA A 42 -4.14 10.63 -30.60
N SER A 43 -3.61 11.61 -31.33
CA SER A 43 -2.35 11.47 -32.05
C SER A 43 -1.42 12.61 -31.68
N SER A 44 -0.14 12.28 -31.52
CA SER A 44 0.97 13.22 -31.48
C SER A 44 1.92 12.89 -32.63
N ARG A 45 2.92 13.74 -32.88
CA ARG A 45 3.78 13.71 -34.08
C ARG A 45 4.14 12.30 -34.57
N ASN A 46 4.61 11.42 -33.67
CA ASN A 46 5.02 10.05 -34.01
C ASN A 46 4.39 8.99 -33.07
N CYS A 47 3.38 9.34 -32.29
CA CYS A 47 2.78 8.44 -31.31
C CYS A 47 1.26 8.53 -31.33
N GLU A 48 0.62 7.38 -31.53
CA GLU A 48 -0.83 7.23 -31.50
C GLU A 48 -1.27 6.64 -30.16
N HIS A 49 -2.38 7.14 -29.64
CA HIS A 49 -2.93 6.76 -28.36
C HIS A 49 -4.26 6.06 -28.58
N TYR A 50 -4.42 4.89 -27.96
CA TYR A 50 -5.62 4.10 -28.03
C TYR A 50 -6.08 3.65 -26.64
N LEU A 51 -7.35 3.27 -26.55
CA LEU A 51 -7.89 2.49 -25.45
C LEU A 51 -8.10 1.04 -25.88
N ILE A 52 -7.59 0.14 -25.06
CA ILE A 52 -7.85 -1.29 -25.14
C ILE A 52 -9.17 -1.55 -24.42
N PRO A 53 -10.22 -2.01 -25.13
CA PRO A 53 -11.54 -2.22 -24.55
C PRO A 53 -11.50 -3.32 -23.48
N GLY A 54 -12.29 -3.12 -22.42
CA GLY A 54 -12.50 -4.02 -21.28
C GLY A 54 -13.49 -3.36 -20.32
N ILE A 55 -13.69 -3.91 -19.11
CA ILE A 55 -14.64 -3.31 -18.15
C ILE A 55 -14.21 -1.89 -17.79
N LYS A 56 -12.92 -1.70 -17.48
CA LYS A 56 -12.26 -0.39 -17.44
C LYS A 56 -11.12 -0.38 -18.47
N PRO A 57 -11.16 0.48 -19.50
CA PRO A 57 -10.18 0.44 -20.57
C PRO A 57 -8.74 0.68 -20.11
N MET A 58 -7.80 -0.02 -20.75
CA MET A 58 -6.36 0.22 -20.58
C MET A 58 -5.82 1.12 -21.68
N LYS A 59 -4.71 1.82 -21.44
CA LYS A 59 -4.12 2.74 -22.42
C LYS A 59 -3.02 2.04 -23.21
N LEU A 60 -3.06 2.22 -24.53
CA LEU A 60 -2.02 1.83 -25.46
C LEU A 60 -1.42 3.09 -26.09
N GLN A 61 -0.09 3.14 -26.15
CA GLN A 61 0.67 4.12 -26.91
C GLN A 61 1.47 3.37 -27.97
N TYR A 62 1.38 3.80 -29.22
CA TYR A 62 2.09 3.19 -30.33
C TYR A 62 2.94 4.23 -31.06
N ASN A 63 4.25 4.08 -30.96
CA ASN A 63 5.21 4.86 -31.74
C ASN A 63 5.55 4.12 -33.04
N LYS A 64 5.09 4.67 -34.17
CA LYS A 64 5.23 4.05 -35.49
C LYS A 64 6.67 3.98 -35.96
N ASP A 65 7.43 5.06 -35.77
CA ASP A 65 8.80 5.19 -36.25
C ASP A 65 9.74 4.24 -35.51
N ASN A 66 9.58 4.19 -34.20
CA ASN A 66 10.41 3.33 -33.34
C ASN A 66 9.85 1.92 -33.23
N LYS A 67 8.70 1.60 -33.83
CA LYS A 67 8.00 0.31 -33.67
C LYS A 67 7.89 -0.11 -32.21
N LEU A 68 7.54 0.86 -31.36
CA LEU A 68 7.52 0.68 -29.91
C LEU A 68 6.09 0.81 -29.41
N MET A 69 5.67 -0.19 -28.65
CA MET A 69 4.35 -0.28 -28.03
C MET A 69 4.50 -0.12 -26.52
N ARG A 70 3.67 0.73 -25.91
CA ARG A 70 3.57 0.84 -24.45
C ARG A 70 2.13 0.65 -24.00
N ILE A 71 1.92 -0.27 -23.07
CA ILE A 71 0.61 -0.53 -22.46
C ILE A 71 0.67 -0.09 -21.01
N THR A 72 -0.35 0.63 -20.54
CA THR A 72 -0.44 1.08 -19.15
C THR A 72 -1.86 0.96 -18.63
N GLY A 73 -2.01 0.46 -17.40
CA GLY A 73 -3.31 0.33 -16.76
C GLY A 73 -3.35 -0.74 -15.69
N SER A 74 -4.53 -0.93 -15.11
CA SER A 74 -4.78 -1.97 -14.13
C SER A 74 -5.47 -3.16 -14.81
N VAL A 75 -4.80 -4.31 -14.80
CA VAL A 75 -5.35 -5.56 -15.33
C VAL A 75 -6.58 -6.00 -14.52
N PRO A 76 -6.57 -5.97 -13.17
CA PRO A 76 -7.77 -6.30 -12.39
C PRO A 76 -8.99 -5.45 -12.75
N TYR A 77 -8.83 -4.14 -12.89
CA TYR A 77 -9.93 -3.26 -13.30
C TYR A 77 -10.36 -3.49 -14.75
N TRP A 78 -9.44 -3.88 -15.63
CA TRP A 78 -9.76 -4.17 -17.03
C TRP A 78 -10.56 -5.47 -17.19
N VAL A 79 -10.23 -6.51 -16.42
CA VAL A 79 -10.91 -7.82 -16.44
C VAL A 79 -12.19 -7.82 -15.59
N ASN A 80 -12.11 -7.39 -14.32
CA ASN A 80 -13.19 -7.54 -13.33
C ASN A 80 -13.86 -6.21 -12.94
N GLY A 81 -13.36 -5.05 -13.42
CA GLY A 81 -13.90 -3.75 -13.02
C GLY A 81 -13.51 -3.31 -11.59
N HIS A 82 -12.79 -4.16 -10.85
CA HIS A 82 -12.29 -3.92 -9.51
C HIS A 82 -11.01 -4.73 -9.24
N ASN A 83 -10.33 -4.43 -8.13
CA ASN A 83 -9.11 -5.14 -7.70
C ASN A 83 -9.24 -5.77 -6.30
N PHE A 84 -10.48 -5.96 -5.82
CA PHE A 84 -10.73 -6.60 -4.53
C PHE A 84 -10.48 -8.12 -4.58
N SER A 85 -11.12 -8.80 -5.52
CA SER A 85 -11.01 -10.25 -5.70
C SER A 85 -10.71 -10.59 -7.16
N ILE A 86 -9.44 -10.86 -7.46
CA ILE A 86 -9.03 -11.46 -8.72
C ILE A 86 -7.96 -12.52 -8.42
N THR A 87 -8.03 -13.63 -9.12
CA THR A 87 -7.09 -14.74 -9.06
C THR A 87 -5.97 -14.54 -10.08
N MET A 88 -4.83 -15.20 -9.88
CA MET A 88 -3.77 -15.20 -10.89
C MET A 88 -4.19 -15.86 -12.20
N ALA A 89 -5.11 -16.83 -12.13
CA ALA A 89 -5.65 -17.47 -13.33
C ALA A 89 -6.44 -16.46 -14.17
N GLU A 90 -7.32 -15.66 -13.55
CA GLU A 90 -8.05 -14.58 -14.22
C GLU A 90 -7.10 -13.50 -14.75
N TYR A 91 -6.07 -13.14 -13.97
CA TYR A 91 -5.05 -12.18 -14.40
C TYR A 91 -4.33 -12.65 -15.67
N ASN A 92 -3.83 -13.89 -15.67
CA ASN A 92 -3.14 -14.47 -16.82
C ASN A 92 -4.06 -14.60 -18.04
N THR A 93 -5.29 -15.07 -17.83
CA THR A 93 -6.30 -15.17 -18.90
C THR A 93 -6.57 -13.80 -19.53
N GLY A 94 -6.63 -12.74 -18.71
CA GLY A 94 -6.72 -11.37 -19.21
C GLY A 94 -5.53 -10.98 -20.10
N LEU A 95 -4.30 -11.25 -19.64
CA LEU A 95 -3.11 -10.93 -20.44
C LEU A 95 -3.06 -11.71 -21.77
N ASP A 96 -3.45 -12.98 -21.76
CA ASP A 96 -3.53 -13.80 -22.97
C ASP A 96 -4.58 -13.24 -23.94
N TYR A 97 -5.76 -12.87 -23.43
CA TYR A 97 -6.79 -12.22 -24.23
C TYR A 97 -6.31 -10.88 -24.83
N MET A 98 -5.55 -10.09 -24.06
CA MET A 98 -4.95 -8.84 -24.55
C MET A 98 -3.93 -9.11 -25.66
N ALA A 99 -3.07 -10.11 -25.49
CA ALA A 99 -2.10 -10.52 -26.50
C ALA A 99 -2.80 -10.93 -27.81
N ASP A 100 -3.89 -11.69 -27.70
CA ASP A 100 -4.70 -12.13 -28.83
C ASP A 100 -5.44 -11.00 -29.52
N LEU A 101 -5.93 -10.01 -28.77
CA LEU A 101 -6.59 -8.83 -29.32
C LEU A 101 -5.59 -8.00 -30.14
N LEU A 102 -4.39 -7.78 -29.60
CA LEU A 102 -3.33 -7.00 -30.21
C LEU A 102 -2.55 -7.78 -31.27
N LYS A 103 -2.72 -9.11 -31.36
CA LYS A 103 -1.95 -10.02 -32.22
C LYS A 103 -0.44 -9.90 -32.02
N VAL A 104 -0.02 -9.68 -30.78
CA VAL A 104 1.37 -9.49 -30.38
C VAL A 104 1.63 -10.23 -29.08
N LYS A 105 2.73 -10.98 -29.01
CA LYS A 105 3.21 -11.58 -27.76
C LYS A 105 3.64 -10.48 -26.80
N ILE A 106 2.94 -10.31 -25.67
CA ILE A 106 3.27 -9.29 -24.66
C ILE A 106 4.09 -9.84 -23.48
N SER A 107 4.22 -11.16 -23.36
CA SER A 107 4.89 -11.79 -22.22
C SER A 107 6.39 -11.48 -22.11
N ASP A 108 7.03 -11.06 -23.19
CA ASP A 108 8.42 -10.61 -23.23
C ASP A 108 8.58 -9.08 -23.16
N ALA A 109 7.48 -8.34 -22.94
CA ALA A 109 7.52 -6.89 -22.78
C ALA A 109 8.26 -6.52 -21.48
N ILE A 110 9.03 -5.44 -21.53
CA ILE A 110 9.76 -4.92 -20.37
C ILE A 110 8.77 -4.26 -19.42
N VAL A 111 8.89 -4.54 -18.12
CA VAL A 111 8.10 -3.89 -17.06
C VAL A 111 8.80 -2.59 -16.65
N ASP A 112 8.25 -1.46 -17.08
CA ASP A 112 8.76 -0.13 -16.75
C ASP A 112 8.31 0.33 -15.36
N VAL A 113 7.08 -0.03 -15.00
CA VAL A 113 6.40 0.37 -13.77
C VAL A 113 5.39 -0.69 -13.37
N MET A 114 5.21 -0.90 -12.06
CA MET A 114 4.17 -1.79 -11.56
C MET A 114 3.69 -1.36 -10.18
N GLU A 115 2.45 -1.68 -9.83
CA GLU A 115 1.92 -1.59 -8.47
C GLU A 115 1.64 -3.00 -7.95
N PHE A 116 2.09 -3.28 -6.71
CA PHE A 116 1.73 -4.48 -5.97
C PHE A 116 1.13 -4.04 -4.64
N GLY A 117 0.01 -4.62 -4.22
CA GLY A 117 -0.65 -4.18 -3.00
C GLY A 117 -1.63 -5.18 -2.45
N ALA A 118 -2.06 -4.93 -1.21
CA ALA A 118 -3.01 -5.75 -0.49
C ALA A 118 -4.11 -4.89 0.13
N ILE A 119 -5.34 -5.41 0.11
CA ILE A 119 -6.48 -4.87 0.84
C ILE A 119 -6.68 -5.72 2.09
N VAL A 120 -6.58 -5.10 3.26
CA VAL A 120 -6.68 -5.79 4.55
C VAL A 120 -7.80 -5.20 5.40
N ASN A 121 -8.48 -6.09 6.12
CA ASN A 121 -9.47 -5.73 7.14
C ASN A 121 -8.75 -5.33 8.43
N THR A 122 -9.21 -4.28 9.10
CA THR A 122 -8.59 -3.79 10.34
C THR A 122 -9.60 -3.69 11.47
N SER A 123 -9.17 -4.04 12.69
CA SER A 123 -9.98 -3.89 13.91
C SER A 123 -10.12 -2.43 14.37
N LEU A 124 -9.25 -1.55 13.89
CA LEU A 124 -9.29 -0.12 14.12
C LEU A 124 -9.82 0.62 12.89
N PRO A 125 -10.41 1.82 13.05
CA PRO A 125 -10.82 2.65 11.93
C PRO A 125 -9.68 2.89 10.94
N ALA A 126 -9.95 2.75 9.63
CA ALA A 126 -8.92 2.84 8.59
C ALA A 126 -8.16 4.18 8.63
N ASN A 127 -8.87 5.29 8.83
CA ASN A 127 -8.27 6.62 8.93
C ASN A 127 -7.35 6.76 10.15
N GLN A 128 -7.62 6.04 11.24
CA GLN A 128 -6.75 6.02 12.42
C GLN A 128 -5.45 5.28 12.11
N ILE A 129 -5.52 4.11 11.46
CA ILE A 129 -4.33 3.37 11.01
C ILE A 129 -3.47 4.24 10.08
N ILE A 130 -4.07 4.87 9.07
CA ILE A 130 -3.35 5.70 8.08
C ILE A 130 -2.69 6.91 8.76
N SER A 131 -3.40 7.57 9.69
CA SER A 131 -2.88 8.71 10.43
C SER A 131 -1.71 8.33 11.34
N ALA A 132 -1.74 7.11 11.89
CA ALA A 132 -0.66 6.60 12.73
C ALA A 132 0.64 6.37 11.94
N HIS A 133 0.60 6.20 10.61
CA HIS A 133 1.79 6.14 9.77
C HIS A 133 2.19 7.56 9.37
N SER A 134 3.06 8.20 10.14
CA SER A 134 3.34 9.64 9.99
C SER A 134 4.57 9.96 9.15
N SER A 135 5.56 9.06 9.11
CA SER A 135 6.81 9.25 8.37
C SER A 135 7.35 7.93 7.81
N ALA A 136 8.43 7.99 7.04
CA ALA A 136 9.12 6.81 6.54
C ALA A 136 10.61 7.10 6.32
N LYS A 137 11.47 6.11 6.60
CA LYS A 137 12.92 6.27 6.51
C LYS A 137 13.36 6.46 5.05
N GLY A 138 13.95 7.62 4.77
CA GLY A 138 14.47 7.96 3.43
C GLY A 138 13.38 8.23 2.39
N MET A 139 12.14 8.51 2.82
CA MET A 139 11.03 8.82 1.93
C MET A 139 10.35 10.13 2.32
N LYS A 140 9.84 10.87 1.33
CA LYS A 140 8.94 12.01 1.54
C LYS A 140 7.53 11.50 1.83
N SER A 141 6.90 11.99 2.90
CA SER A 141 5.51 11.71 3.22
C SER A 141 4.58 12.84 2.72
N VAL A 142 3.42 12.47 2.18
CA VAL A 142 2.38 13.39 1.72
C VAL A 142 1.00 12.82 2.07
N ILE A 143 0.16 13.65 2.67
CA ILE A 143 -1.25 13.35 2.97
C ILE A 143 -2.11 13.83 1.80
N TYR A 144 -3.16 13.08 1.48
CA TYR A 144 -4.19 13.45 0.50
C TYR A 144 -5.55 12.91 0.95
N ASP A 145 -6.60 13.13 0.16
CA ASP A 145 -7.95 12.70 0.50
C ASP A 145 -8.02 11.21 0.85
N ASN A 146 -8.46 10.93 2.08
CA ASN A 146 -8.63 9.57 2.63
C ASN A 146 -7.37 8.68 2.56
N GLY A 147 -6.17 9.27 2.49
CA GLY A 147 -4.94 8.51 2.33
C GLY A 147 -3.63 9.27 2.59
N ARG A 148 -2.55 8.52 2.50
CA ARG A 148 -1.18 9.03 2.63
C ARG A 148 -0.27 8.23 1.72
N TYR A 149 0.73 8.88 1.14
CA TYR A 149 1.81 8.18 0.46
C TYR A 149 3.19 8.59 0.95
N PHE A 150 4.13 7.68 0.78
CA PHE A 150 5.54 7.81 1.10
C PHE A 150 6.32 7.49 -0.16
N SER A 151 7.23 8.37 -0.57
CA SER A 151 7.93 8.19 -1.85
C SER A 151 9.41 8.52 -1.79
N ASP A 152 10.18 7.77 -2.55
CA ASP A 152 11.55 8.09 -2.95
C ASP A 152 11.66 8.05 -4.49
N SER A 153 12.88 8.01 -5.02
CA SER A 153 13.14 8.03 -6.46
C SER A 153 12.77 6.73 -7.20
N ALA A 154 12.55 5.63 -6.49
CA ALA A 154 12.32 4.29 -7.06
C ALA A 154 10.95 3.72 -6.70
N CYS A 155 10.39 4.08 -5.54
CA CYS A 155 9.14 3.52 -5.04
C CYS A 155 8.25 4.57 -4.36
N LYS A 156 6.94 4.38 -4.45
CA LYS A 156 5.92 5.09 -3.69
C LYS A 156 5.01 4.10 -2.98
N VAL A 157 5.02 4.09 -1.66
CA VAL A 157 4.08 3.32 -0.84
C VAL A 157 2.86 4.18 -0.54
N LYS A 158 1.65 3.70 -0.88
CA LYS A 158 0.38 4.37 -0.60
C LYS A 158 -0.40 3.58 0.43
N MET A 159 -1.09 4.30 1.31
CA MET A 159 -2.06 3.76 2.25
C MET A 159 -3.34 4.57 2.14
N TYR A 160 -4.49 3.92 1.98
CA TYR A 160 -5.76 4.62 1.90
C TYR A 160 -6.93 3.79 2.40
N ASN A 161 -8.03 4.47 2.74
CA ASN A 161 -9.27 3.85 3.18
C ASN A 161 -9.95 3.17 1.98
N ALA A 162 -9.81 1.84 1.90
CA ALA A 162 -10.30 1.05 0.77
C ALA A 162 -11.83 1.08 0.69
N LYS A 163 -12.49 1.02 1.85
CA LYS A 163 -13.95 1.09 1.99
C LYS A 163 -14.51 2.38 1.38
N ALA A 164 -13.97 3.53 1.80
CA ALA A 164 -14.40 4.82 1.26
C ALA A 164 -14.21 4.88 -0.26
N ARG A 165 -13.07 4.38 -0.77
CA ARG A 165 -12.76 4.39 -2.21
C ARG A 165 -13.69 3.49 -3.02
N ILE A 166 -14.03 2.31 -2.51
CA ILE A 166 -14.97 1.37 -3.11
C ILE A 166 -16.35 2.03 -3.28
N PHE A 167 -16.90 2.61 -2.22
CA PHE A 167 -18.24 3.20 -2.27
C PHE A 167 -18.31 4.52 -3.05
N GLN A 168 -17.20 5.24 -3.19
CA GLN A 168 -17.14 6.46 -3.98
C GLN A 168 -16.99 6.19 -5.47
N ASN A 169 -16.26 5.15 -5.87
CA ASN A 169 -15.80 5.00 -7.26
C ASN A 169 -16.41 3.81 -8.01
N LEU A 170 -17.02 2.83 -7.32
CA LEU A 170 -17.60 1.65 -7.94
C LEU A 170 -19.12 1.78 -8.00
N ASP A 171 -19.74 1.30 -9.09
CA ASP A 171 -21.19 1.23 -9.20
C ASP A 171 -21.77 0.15 -8.28
N LYS A 172 -23.09 0.17 -8.10
CA LYS A 172 -23.78 -0.76 -7.18
C LYS A 172 -23.63 -2.22 -7.56
N GLY A 173 -23.54 -2.55 -8.86
CA GLY A 173 -23.37 -3.92 -9.33
C GLY A 173 -22.03 -4.47 -8.86
N THR A 174 -20.96 -3.74 -9.16
CA THR A 174 -19.61 -4.08 -8.70
C THR A 174 -19.50 -4.12 -7.17
N GLN A 175 -20.20 -3.24 -6.44
CA GLN A 175 -20.24 -3.29 -4.97
C GLN A 175 -20.87 -4.60 -4.45
N HIS A 176 -21.91 -5.12 -5.11
CA HIS A 176 -22.50 -6.41 -4.74
C HIS A 176 -21.57 -7.59 -5.05
N GLU A 177 -20.81 -7.54 -6.14
CA GLU A 177 -19.84 -8.57 -6.50
C GLU A 177 -18.72 -8.68 -5.46
N ILE A 178 -18.13 -7.55 -5.04
CA ILE A 178 -17.08 -7.56 -4.02
C ILE A 178 -17.59 -8.01 -2.64
N GLU A 179 -18.86 -7.73 -2.31
CA GLU A 179 -19.49 -8.23 -1.08
C GLU A 179 -19.66 -9.74 -1.11
N ALA A 180 -20.09 -10.29 -2.26
CA ALA A 180 -20.16 -11.74 -2.47
C ALA A 180 -18.77 -12.39 -2.36
N ALA A 181 -17.71 -11.67 -2.73
CA ALA A 181 -16.32 -12.09 -2.57
C ALA A 181 -15.77 -11.94 -1.14
N GLY A 182 -16.58 -11.47 -0.18
CA GLY A 182 -16.21 -11.40 1.24
C GLY A 182 -15.87 -9.99 1.75
N PHE A 183 -16.18 -8.93 1.00
CA PHE A 183 -16.09 -7.56 1.52
C PHE A 183 -17.18 -7.29 2.56
N ASP A 184 -16.80 -7.12 3.83
CA ASP A 184 -17.72 -6.72 4.90
C ASP A 184 -17.87 -5.19 4.96
N ARG A 185 -19.08 -4.69 4.67
CA ARG A 185 -19.45 -3.27 4.77
C ARG A 185 -19.32 -2.70 6.19
N LYS A 186 -19.43 -3.52 7.23
CA LYS A 186 -19.40 -3.05 8.62
C LYS A 186 -17.98 -2.84 9.11
N ALA A 187 -17.04 -3.63 8.63
CA ALA A 187 -15.64 -3.50 8.99
C ALA A 187 -14.94 -2.30 8.34
N ASP A 188 -13.71 -2.06 8.80
CA ASP A 188 -12.78 -1.09 8.25
C ASP A 188 -11.73 -1.79 7.37
N TRP A 189 -11.34 -1.11 6.29
CA TRP A 189 -10.45 -1.67 5.28
C TRP A 189 -9.39 -0.67 4.88
N VAL A 190 -8.13 -1.09 4.97
CA VAL A 190 -6.97 -0.31 4.52
C VAL A 190 -6.38 -1.02 3.31
N LYS A 191 -6.10 -0.26 2.24
CA LYS A 191 -5.23 -0.75 1.18
C LYS A 191 -3.82 -0.21 1.37
N VAL A 192 -2.84 -1.09 1.24
CA VAL A 192 -1.42 -0.74 1.17
C VAL A 192 -0.90 -1.15 -0.22
N GLU A 193 -0.30 -0.22 -0.94
CA GLU A 193 0.24 -0.45 -2.29
C GLU A 193 1.68 0.05 -2.39
N ALA A 194 2.58 -0.73 -2.97
CA ALA A 194 3.87 -0.25 -3.44
C ALA A 194 3.82 -0.03 -4.95
N HIS A 195 3.97 1.23 -5.36
CA HIS A 195 4.16 1.65 -6.74
C HIS A 195 5.64 1.74 -7.05
N TYR A 196 6.14 0.74 -7.78
CA TYR A 196 7.52 0.65 -8.23
C TYR A 196 7.71 1.44 -9.52
N LEU A 197 8.23 2.66 -9.40
CA LEU A 197 8.53 3.55 -10.53
C LEU A 197 9.74 3.08 -11.35
N LYS A 198 10.61 2.29 -10.71
CA LYS A 198 11.79 1.65 -11.30
C LYS A 198 11.91 0.21 -10.76
N PRO A 199 11.05 -0.72 -11.20
CA PRO A 199 10.96 -2.06 -10.61
C PRO A 199 12.26 -2.85 -10.75
N HIS A 200 13.00 -2.67 -11.86
CA HIS A 200 14.34 -3.25 -12.04
C HIS A 200 15.31 -2.84 -10.92
N MET A 201 15.31 -1.56 -10.51
CA MET A 201 16.13 -1.07 -9.40
C MET A 201 15.62 -1.56 -8.04
N ALA A 202 14.31 -1.49 -7.83
CA ALA A 202 13.71 -1.77 -6.52
C ALA A 202 13.71 -3.26 -6.16
N ILE A 203 13.47 -4.13 -7.14
CA ILE A 203 13.23 -5.56 -6.94
C ILE A 203 14.33 -6.41 -7.59
N ASN A 204 14.88 -5.98 -8.73
CA ASN A 204 15.74 -6.84 -9.55
C ASN A 204 17.21 -6.41 -9.66
N LYS A 205 17.72 -5.66 -8.68
CA LYS A 205 19.15 -5.26 -8.57
C LYS A 205 19.69 -4.60 -9.86
N GLY A 206 18.84 -3.84 -10.56
CA GLY A 206 19.16 -3.15 -11.81
C GLY A 206 18.94 -3.98 -13.08
N ALA A 207 18.72 -5.30 -12.98
CA ALA A 207 18.42 -6.12 -14.14
C ALA A 207 16.97 -5.90 -14.62
N GLY A 208 16.78 -5.85 -15.94
CA GLY A 208 15.45 -5.72 -16.55
C GLY A 208 14.50 -6.83 -16.07
N ILE A 209 13.21 -6.52 -16.08
CA ILE A 209 12.13 -7.46 -15.73
C ILE A 209 11.23 -7.53 -16.95
N ILE A 210 10.92 -8.73 -17.41
CA ILE A 210 9.91 -8.93 -18.45
C ILE A 210 8.57 -9.33 -17.81
N LEU A 211 7.47 -9.12 -18.54
CA LEU A 211 6.13 -9.36 -18.01
C LEU A 211 5.95 -10.80 -17.50
N SER A 212 6.45 -11.80 -18.22
CA SER A 212 6.38 -13.21 -17.78
C SER A 212 7.10 -13.47 -16.46
N ASP A 213 8.11 -12.66 -16.09
CA ASP A 213 8.80 -12.85 -14.81
C ASP A 213 7.86 -12.63 -13.64
N LEU A 214 6.91 -11.70 -13.73
CA LEU A 214 5.98 -11.35 -12.65
C LEU A 214 5.17 -12.54 -12.15
N PHE A 215 4.98 -13.55 -12.99
CA PHE A 215 4.15 -14.73 -12.75
C PHE A 215 4.95 -15.95 -12.28
N ARG A 216 6.29 -15.85 -12.22
CA ARG A 216 7.11 -16.94 -11.74
C ARG A 216 7.05 -17.00 -10.21
N PRO A 217 6.90 -18.18 -9.59
CA PRO A 217 6.79 -18.31 -8.14
C PRO A 217 7.95 -17.68 -7.35
N ASP A 218 9.18 -17.77 -7.86
CA ASP A 218 10.35 -17.16 -7.24
C ASP A 218 10.33 -15.62 -7.30
N PHE A 219 9.82 -15.06 -8.39
CA PHE A 219 9.70 -13.61 -8.56
C PHE A 219 8.52 -13.03 -7.78
N ILE A 220 7.40 -13.76 -7.67
CA ILE A 220 6.28 -13.40 -6.80
C ILE A 220 6.77 -13.26 -5.37
N ARG A 221 7.46 -14.27 -4.84
CA ARG A 221 8.04 -14.23 -3.50
C ARG A 221 8.99 -13.04 -3.31
N LYS A 222 9.82 -12.75 -4.31
CA LYS A 222 10.73 -11.60 -4.30
C LYS A 222 9.98 -10.27 -4.24
N THR A 223 8.85 -10.18 -4.94
CA THR A 223 7.99 -8.99 -4.95
C THR A 223 7.28 -8.82 -3.61
N GLU A 224 6.76 -9.90 -3.03
CA GLU A 224 6.15 -9.94 -1.69
C GLU A 224 7.13 -9.52 -0.60
N GLU A 225 8.34 -10.10 -0.59
CA GLU A 225 9.42 -9.73 0.33
C GLU A 225 9.80 -8.25 0.18
N ASN A 226 9.89 -7.75 -1.06
CA ASN A 226 10.17 -6.34 -1.28
C ASN A 226 9.02 -5.45 -0.81
N PHE A 227 7.76 -5.84 -1.03
CA PHE A 227 6.60 -5.10 -0.59
C PHE A 227 6.56 -4.97 0.93
N LEU A 228 6.81 -6.07 1.67
CA LEU A 228 6.98 -6.04 3.13
C LEU A 228 8.17 -5.18 3.55
N TYR A 229 9.29 -5.24 2.83
CA TYR A 229 10.41 -4.36 3.08
C TYR A 229 10.03 -2.87 2.91
N GLN A 230 9.34 -2.50 1.84
CA GLN A 230 8.88 -1.13 1.62
C GLN A 230 7.92 -0.67 2.72
N TYR A 231 7.03 -1.54 3.17
CA TYR A 231 6.14 -1.28 4.30
C TYR A 231 6.93 -1.11 5.62
N SER A 232 7.95 -1.94 5.87
CA SER A 232 8.78 -1.86 7.08
C SER A 232 9.57 -0.54 7.22
N ARG A 233 9.75 0.19 6.12
CA ARG A 233 10.37 1.52 6.11
C ARG A 233 9.45 2.60 6.66
N LEU A 234 8.14 2.35 6.73
CA LEU A 234 7.18 3.27 7.32
C LEU A 234 7.37 3.30 8.84
N SER A 235 7.24 4.49 9.40
CA SER A 235 7.25 4.71 10.84
C SER A 235 5.82 4.97 11.29
N PHE A 236 5.32 4.08 12.13
CA PHE A 236 4.03 4.23 12.78
C PHE A 236 4.21 4.53 14.27
N ILE A 237 3.18 5.13 14.87
CA ILE A 237 3.11 5.38 16.30
C ILE A 237 3.29 4.04 17.02
N LYS A 238 4.19 3.99 18.01
CA LYS A 238 4.24 2.83 18.91
C LYS A 238 2.99 2.82 19.75
N SER A 239 2.30 1.68 19.84
CA SER A 239 1.23 1.51 20.82
C SER A 239 1.75 1.92 22.20
N VAL A 240 1.09 2.90 22.78
CA VAL A 240 1.27 3.21 24.19
C VAL A 240 0.49 2.13 24.94
N GLU A 241 1.18 1.29 25.70
CA GLU A 241 0.49 0.34 26.57
C GLU A 241 -0.22 1.11 27.67
N ILE A 242 -1.49 0.82 27.88
CA ILE A 242 -2.22 1.35 29.03
C ILE A 242 -1.76 0.55 30.25
N PRO A 243 -1.16 1.19 31.28
CA PRO A 243 -0.70 0.48 32.45
C PRO A 243 -1.86 -0.20 33.19
N MET A 244 -1.78 -1.51 33.41
CA MET A 244 -2.81 -2.28 34.14
C MET A 244 -2.77 -2.04 35.65
N ASN A 245 -1.68 -1.48 36.18
CA ASN A 245 -1.55 -1.19 37.61
C ASN A 245 -2.00 0.24 37.92
N LYS A 246 -2.99 0.37 38.80
CA LYS A 246 -3.54 1.66 39.29
C LYS A 246 -2.46 2.67 39.71
N LYS A 247 -1.34 2.23 40.28
CA LYS A 247 -0.25 3.13 40.72
C LYS A 247 0.39 3.93 39.57
N HIS A 248 0.24 3.46 38.34
CA HIS A 248 0.73 4.08 37.12
C HIS A 248 -0.34 4.87 36.37
N LEU A 249 -1.58 4.92 36.86
CA LEU A 249 -2.71 5.67 36.30
C LEU A 249 -2.98 6.97 37.07
N LYS A 250 -1.95 7.60 37.61
CA LYS A 250 -2.06 8.95 38.21
C LYS A 250 -2.35 9.98 37.12
N THR A 251 -2.94 11.11 37.48
CA THR A 251 -3.37 12.14 36.53
C THR A 251 -2.23 12.64 35.62
N ASP A 252 -1.04 12.84 36.17
CA ASP A 252 0.16 13.22 35.41
C ASP A 252 0.56 12.14 34.39
N ASN A 253 0.48 10.88 34.76
CA ASN A 253 0.70 9.77 33.84
C ASN A 253 -0.39 9.68 32.76
N LEU A 254 -1.67 9.84 33.12
CA LEU A 254 -2.79 9.83 32.14
C LEU A 254 -2.64 10.95 31.11
N LEU A 255 -2.30 12.16 31.54
CA LEU A 255 -2.03 13.28 30.63
C LEU A 255 -0.81 13.01 29.75
N MET A 256 0.21 12.34 30.28
CA MET A 256 1.39 11.96 29.50
C MET A 256 1.09 10.83 28.51
N LEU A 257 0.20 9.89 28.84
CA LEU A 257 -0.30 8.86 27.92
C LEU A 257 -1.09 9.50 26.77
N ALA A 258 -2.01 10.43 27.09
CA ALA A 258 -2.75 11.19 26.10
C ALA A 258 -1.82 12.04 25.21
N LEU A 259 -0.82 12.69 25.80
CA LEU A 259 0.20 13.42 25.04
C LEU A 259 1.01 12.48 24.15
N ALA A 260 1.37 11.28 24.63
CA ALA A 260 2.08 10.29 23.83
C ALA A 260 1.25 9.86 22.61
N GLU A 261 -0.04 9.61 22.79
CA GLU A 261 -0.97 9.29 21.70
C GLU A 261 -1.13 10.45 20.71
N VAL A 262 -1.41 11.66 21.19
CA VAL A 262 -1.56 12.87 20.35
C VAL A 262 -0.26 13.22 19.63
N SER A 263 0.88 13.14 20.30
CA SER A 263 2.19 13.42 19.73
C SER A 263 2.51 12.44 18.59
N GLY A 264 2.17 11.17 18.78
CA GLY A 264 2.23 10.16 17.75
C GLY A 264 1.43 10.57 16.52
N ASN A 265 0.18 11.01 16.70
CA ASN A 265 -0.73 11.38 15.60
C ASN A 265 -0.19 12.53 14.73
N ILE A 266 0.66 13.40 15.30
CA ILE A 266 1.28 14.51 14.59
C ILE A 266 2.75 14.26 14.21
N GLY A 267 3.24 13.03 14.37
CA GLY A 267 4.60 12.64 13.98
C GLY A 267 5.70 13.31 14.80
N LYS A 268 5.42 13.71 16.05
CA LYS A 268 6.41 14.29 16.96
C LYS A 268 6.59 13.39 18.18
N SER A 269 7.77 13.45 18.81
CA SER A 269 7.91 12.78 20.10
C SER A 269 7.14 13.57 21.18
N PRO A 270 6.53 12.90 22.16
CA PRO A 270 5.85 13.60 23.26
C PRO A 270 6.82 14.45 24.08
N LYS A 271 8.11 14.06 24.10
CA LYS A 271 9.20 14.85 24.68
C LYS A 271 9.37 16.18 23.97
N ASP A 272 9.41 16.19 22.64
CA ASP A 272 9.65 17.41 21.85
C ASP A 272 8.48 18.39 21.99
N LEU A 273 7.25 17.88 22.04
CA LEU A 273 6.07 18.71 22.33
C LEU A 273 6.12 19.32 23.72
N ALA A 274 6.36 18.51 24.75
CA ALA A 274 6.45 18.98 26.12
C ALA A 274 7.59 19.99 26.31
N TYR A 275 8.74 19.77 25.66
CA TYR A 275 9.89 20.67 25.74
C TYR A 275 9.65 21.95 24.94
N GLY A 276 8.96 21.87 23.80
CA GLY A 276 8.56 23.03 23.01
C GLY A 276 7.72 24.01 23.83
N ILE A 277 6.69 23.51 24.53
CA ILE A 277 5.86 24.33 25.42
C ILE A 277 6.69 24.91 26.56
N LEU A 278 7.51 24.08 27.23
CA LEU A 278 8.35 24.54 28.34
C LEU A 278 9.33 25.66 27.93
N ASN A 279 9.85 25.60 26.71
CA ASN A 279 10.79 26.60 26.20
C ASN A 279 10.10 27.92 25.80
N GLN A 280 8.79 27.92 25.54
CA GLN A 280 8.00 29.12 25.25
C GLN A 280 7.66 29.93 26.51
N ILE A 281 7.78 29.33 27.69
CA ILE A 281 7.52 30.02 28.96
C ILE A 281 8.68 30.97 29.27
N PRO A 282 8.45 32.27 29.53
CA PRO A 282 9.50 33.25 29.83
C PRO A 282 10.31 32.91 31.10
N ASP A 283 11.56 33.38 31.17
CA ASP A 283 12.47 33.08 32.30
C ASP A 283 12.04 33.79 33.60
N GLU A 284 11.26 34.87 33.48
CA GLU A 284 10.64 35.59 34.59
C GLU A 284 9.56 34.74 35.29
N VAL A 285 8.96 33.78 34.56
CA VAL A 285 7.95 32.85 35.08
C VAL A 285 8.57 31.53 35.51
N LEU A 286 9.49 30.97 34.71
CA LEU A 286 10.24 29.76 35.04
C LEU A 286 11.72 29.98 34.80
N SER A 287 12.49 30.02 35.88
CA SER A 287 13.95 30.17 35.79
C SER A 287 14.59 29.01 35.03
N PRO A 288 15.84 29.15 34.55
CA PRO A 288 16.58 28.05 33.93
C PRO A 288 16.66 26.79 34.80
N ASN A 289 16.76 26.95 36.13
CA ASN A 289 16.78 25.84 37.07
C ASN A 289 15.41 25.15 37.17
N ASP A 290 14.32 25.92 37.15
CA ASP A 290 12.96 25.36 37.14
C ASP A 290 12.70 24.57 35.85
N LYS A 291 13.06 25.14 34.69
CA LYS A 291 12.98 24.44 33.40
C LYS A 291 13.78 23.14 33.42
N LYS A 292 14.98 23.14 34.01
CA LYS A 292 15.79 21.91 34.18
C LYS A 292 15.08 20.86 35.04
N ALA A 293 14.47 21.27 36.16
CA ALA A 293 13.69 20.39 37.03
C ALA A 293 12.46 19.80 36.32
N ARG A 294 11.71 20.61 35.57
CA ARG A 294 10.55 20.16 34.76
C ARG A 294 10.97 19.16 33.68
N ARG A 295 12.09 19.40 32.98
CA ARG A 295 12.65 18.43 32.02
C ARG A 295 12.99 17.08 32.67
N ALA A 296 13.44 17.08 33.92
CA ALA A 296 13.70 15.84 34.66
C ALA A 296 12.40 15.11 35.03
N GLN A 297 11.36 15.84 35.47
CA GLN A 297 10.03 15.27 35.74
C GLN A 297 9.40 14.66 34.48
N ILE A 298 9.40 15.39 33.36
CA ILE A 298 8.90 14.89 32.07
C ILE A 298 9.60 13.58 31.67
N ARG A 299 10.94 13.51 31.80
CA ARG A 299 11.70 12.27 31.53
C ARG A 299 11.29 11.13 32.46
N LYS A 300 11.01 11.40 33.72
CA LYS A 300 10.55 10.40 34.69
C LYS A 300 9.16 9.86 34.34
N LEU A 301 8.24 10.72 33.92
CA LEU A 301 6.89 10.33 33.48
C LEU A 301 6.95 9.49 32.20
N LEU A 302 7.73 9.95 31.20
CA LEU A 302 7.91 9.22 29.94
C LEU A 302 8.53 7.83 30.13
N LYS A 303 9.43 7.66 31.10
CA LYS A 303 10.00 6.33 31.44
C LYS A 303 8.98 5.34 32.00
N GLN A 304 7.85 5.82 32.53
CA GLN A 304 6.80 4.96 33.09
C GLN A 304 5.79 4.50 32.04
N ILE A 305 5.84 5.10 30.85
CA ILE A 305 5.02 4.68 29.72
C ILE A 305 5.79 3.57 29.00
N SER A 306 5.30 2.34 29.10
CA SER A 306 5.79 1.26 28.25
C SER A 306 5.21 1.46 26.85
N THR A 307 6.11 1.47 25.86
CA THR A 307 5.71 1.28 24.47
C THR A 307 5.67 -0.21 24.22
N ASP A 308 4.55 -0.71 23.71
CA ASP A 308 4.41 -2.11 23.32
C ASP A 308 5.53 -2.49 22.32
N ILE A 309 5.96 -3.75 22.38
CA ILE A 309 6.89 -4.33 21.40
C ILE A 309 6.18 -4.40 20.03
N THR A 310 4.85 -4.55 20.03
CA THR A 310 4.00 -4.64 18.84
C THR A 310 3.05 -3.44 18.73
N SER A 311 3.09 -2.70 17.62
CA SER A 311 2.13 -1.60 17.42
C SER A 311 0.82 -2.16 16.88
N LYS A 312 -0.31 -1.74 17.46
CA LYS A 312 -1.67 -2.03 16.97
C LYS A 312 -1.95 -1.38 15.62
N TYR A 313 -1.07 -0.46 15.20
CA TYR A 313 -1.10 0.18 13.90
C TYR A 313 -0.24 -0.56 12.87
N ASP A 314 0.58 -1.54 13.29
CA ASP A 314 1.40 -2.34 12.39
C ASP A 314 0.54 -3.35 11.63
N LEU A 315 0.48 -3.20 10.30
CA LEU A 315 -0.25 -4.08 9.41
C LEU A 315 0.62 -5.24 8.91
N SER A 316 1.88 -5.35 9.30
CA SER A 316 2.79 -6.41 8.82
C SER A 316 2.19 -7.82 8.90
N PRO A 317 1.56 -8.24 10.03
CA PRO A 317 0.93 -9.55 10.11
C PRO A 317 -0.21 -9.72 9.09
N LEU A 318 -1.10 -8.73 8.99
CA LEU A 318 -2.22 -8.75 8.05
C LEU A 318 -1.76 -8.77 6.58
N LEU A 319 -0.69 -8.05 6.26
CA LEU A 319 -0.09 -8.05 4.93
C LEU A 319 0.55 -9.41 4.61
N GLN A 320 1.22 -10.03 5.58
CA GLN A 320 1.79 -11.38 5.42
C GLN A 320 0.69 -12.44 5.20
N ASP A 321 -0.40 -12.36 5.96
CA ASP A 321 -1.54 -13.27 5.82
C ASP A 321 -2.21 -13.10 4.44
N ALA A 322 -2.32 -11.87 3.93
CA ALA A 322 -2.82 -11.58 2.58
C ALA A 322 -1.99 -12.25 1.47
N MET A 323 -0.68 -12.38 1.67
CA MET A 323 0.22 -13.04 0.72
C MET A 323 0.16 -14.56 0.82
N LEU A 324 -0.04 -15.09 2.03
CA LEU A 324 -0.19 -16.53 2.26
C LEU A 324 -1.46 -17.08 1.62
N TYR A 325 -2.58 -16.36 1.74
CA TYR A 325 -3.86 -16.76 1.14
C TYR A 325 -3.73 -16.97 -0.39
N HIS A 326 -3.03 -16.07 -1.07
CA HIS A 326 -2.77 -16.16 -2.51
C HIS A 326 -1.98 -17.42 -2.92
N ARG A 327 -1.18 -18.01 -2.04
CA ARG A 327 -0.39 -19.21 -2.35
C ARG A 327 -1.19 -20.50 -2.22
N THR A 328 -2.33 -20.46 -1.52
CA THR A 328 -3.13 -21.64 -1.17
C THR A 328 -4.51 -21.69 -1.82
N ALA A 329 -4.97 -20.58 -2.39
CA ALA A 329 -6.24 -20.45 -3.12
C ALA A 329 -6.04 -20.67 -4.63
#